data_AF-A0A419DRQ7-F1
#
_entry.id   AF-A0A419DRQ7-F1
#
_cell.length_a   1.000
_cell.length_b   1.000
_cell.length_c   1.000
_cell.angle_alpha   90.00
_cell.angle_beta   90.00
_cell.angle_gamma   90.00
#
_symmetry.space_group_name_H-M   'P 1'
#
loop_
_entity.id
_entity.type
_entity.pdbx_description
1 polymer ?
#
loop_
_entity_poly.entity_id
_entity_poly.type
_entity_poly.pdbx_seq_one_letter_code
_entity_poly.pdbx_strand_id
1 'polypeptide(L)'
;MLDHVQLAAPTGSESQARSFYTGLLHMKEVEKPSGVQASGGVWFEDHGAALHLGIEEPFQPAQKAHPGLTFSHLDDVAARLGAAGYPVQFDDRLAPRRRFFTADPFGNRIECIEQQLTPIVPKRLSDGSHVRLLAPASSLATVDVKTIDRAVTVLESLGLRVSISQHARAVNPFGSSDPACRIDDLHTAFSDPSIDAILCVRGGFSSNELLDGLDYALIRQNPKILCGFSDITALSQAIFTKSGLVTYSGPMLRGLAARDAYTLQAFKQMLFTDDPLTIQSSSNWHDTQDGKSVTLPNPGQVILSAGSGQGRLLGGNLCTLNLLQGTAYFPDLRDSILFLEDDYEVHPATFARDFASLMAQPGADSIRGIVFGRFQLATQMTEEQLRYLVQLYPSLMSIPVIAGADFGHTMPLFTFPIGGQAKIEDGIISISH
;
A
#
# COMPACT_ATOMS: atom_id res chain seq x y z
N MET A 1 -20.75 -21.88 -6.00
CA MET A 1 -19.48 -21.92 -6.75
C MET A 1 -19.87 -22.07 -8.21
N LEU A 2 -19.35 -21.21 -9.09
CA LEU A 2 -19.61 -21.28 -10.52
C LEU A 2 -18.48 -22.10 -11.14
N ASP A 3 -18.82 -23.15 -11.87
CA ASP A 3 -17.85 -24.10 -12.44
C ASP A 3 -17.21 -23.53 -13.71
N HIS A 4 -18.04 -23.12 -14.67
CA HIS A 4 -17.61 -22.50 -15.91
C HIS A 4 -18.67 -21.53 -16.46
N VAL A 5 -18.24 -20.65 -17.37
CA VAL A 5 -19.09 -19.85 -18.24
C VAL A 5 -18.92 -20.34 -19.67
N GLN A 6 -20.00 -20.42 -20.44
CA GLN A 6 -19.94 -20.73 -21.87
C GLN A 6 -20.32 -19.51 -22.72
N LEU A 7 -19.50 -19.23 -23.73
CA LEU A 7 -19.80 -18.29 -24.81
C LEU A 7 -19.86 -19.04 -26.14
N ALA A 8 -20.68 -18.53 -27.06
CA ALA A 8 -20.77 -19.03 -28.41
C ALA A 8 -19.67 -18.42 -29.29
N ALA A 9 -19.23 -19.16 -30.30
CA ALA A 9 -18.32 -18.70 -31.34
C ALA A 9 -18.71 -19.31 -32.70
N PRO A 10 -18.40 -18.65 -33.82
CA PRO A 10 -18.73 -19.16 -35.16
C PRO A 10 -17.81 -20.33 -35.55
N THR A 11 -18.24 -21.16 -36.51
CA THR A 11 -17.43 -22.30 -37.00
C THR A 11 -16.06 -21.87 -37.52
N GLY A 12 -14.99 -22.58 -37.13
CA GLY A 12 -13.61 -22.33 -37.60
C GLY A 12 -12.90 -21.14 -36.95
N SER A 13 -13.42 -20.64 -35.83
CA SER A 13 -12.96 -19.44 -35.14
C SER A 13 -11.87 -19.67 -34.09
N GLU A 14 -11.47 -20.91 -33.85
CA GLU A 14 -10.61 -21.31 -32.72
C GLU A 14 -9.25 -20.60 -32.74
N SER A 15 -8.67 -20.35 -33.90
CA SER A 15 -7.41 -19.61 -34.03
C SER A 15 -7.55 -18.14 -33.61
N GLN A 16 -8.66 -17.48 -33.95
CA GLN A 16 -8.92 -16.10 -33.53
C GLN A 16 -9.18 -16.04 -32.02
N ALA A 17 -9.90 -17.03 -31.48
CA ALA A 17 -10.12 -17.15 -30.04
C ALA A 17 -8.80 -17.25 -29.28
N ARG A 18 -7.86 -18.11 -29.72
CA ARG A 18 -6.53 -18.22 -29.08
C ARG A 18 -5.75 -16.91 -29.12
N SER A 19 -5.74 -16.22 -30.26
CA SER A 19 -5.08 -14.91 -30.39
C SER A 19 -5.61 -13.89 -29.40
N PHE A 20 -6.91 -13.91 -29.10
CA PHE A 20 -7.53 -13.01 -28.13
C PHE A 20 -7.35 -13.46 -26.69
N TYR A 21 -7.88 -14.63 -26.32
CA TYR A 21 -7.96 -15.07 -24.92
C TYR A 21 -6.58 -15.46 -24.37
N THR A 22 -5.74 -16.15 -25.15
CA THR A 22 -4.37 -16.46 -24.72
C THR A 22 -3.41 -15.33 -25.07
N GLY A 23 -3.51 -14.76 -26.27
CA GLY A 23 -2.54 -13.75 -26.72
C GLY A 23 -2.68 -12.38 -26.05
N LEU A 24 -3.91 -11.89 -25.81
CA LEU A 24 -4.15 -10.55 -25.27
C LEU A 24 -4.55 -10.58 -23.79
N LEU A 25 -5.42 -11.52 -23.42
CA LEU A 25 -5.90 -11.68 -22.04
C LEU A 25 -5.00 -12.59 -21.20
N HIS A 26 -4.04 -13.29 -21.79
CA HIS A 26 -3.11 -14.20 -21.12
C HIS A 26 -3.78 -15.37 -20.36
N MET A 27 -4.99 -15.77 -20.78
CA MET A 27 -5.66 -16.95 -20.23
C MET A 27 -4.98 -18.23 -20.69
N LYS A 28 -4.91 -19.22 -19.79
CA LYS A 28 -4.34 -20.53 -20.10
C LYS A 28 -5.34 -21.37 -20.88
N GLU A 29 -4.99 -21.80 -22.10
CA GLU A 29 -5.76 -22.80 -22.83
C GLU A 29 -5.67 -24.15 -22.10
N VAL A 30 -6.80 -24.84 -21.97
CA VAL A 30 -6.90 -26.16 -21.35
C VAL A 30 -7.43 -27.17 -22.36
N GLU A 31 -6.94 -28.41 -22.25
CA GLU A 31 -7.35 -29.48 -23.17
C GLU A 31 -8.80 -29.91 -22.88
N LYS A 32 -9.61 -30.00 -23.94
CA LYS A 32 -10.99 -30.46 -23.84
C LYS A 32 -11.05 -31.96 -23.49
N PRO A 33 -12.01 -32.39 -22.65
CA PRO A 33 -12.27 -33.81 -22.40
C PRO A 33 -12.55 -34.57 -23.71
N SER A 34 -12.06 -35.81 -23.79
CA SER A 34 -12.14 -36.64 -25.00
C SER A 34 -13.55 -36.77 -25.59
N GLY A 35 -14.59 -36.81 -24.75
CA GLY A 35 -15.98 -36.92 -25.17
C GLY A 35 -16.54 -35.71 -25.93
N VAL A 36 -15.89 -34.54 -25.86
CA VAL A 36 -16.36 -33.31 -26.51
C VAL A 36 -15.33 -32.70 -27.47
N GLN A 37 -14.20 -33.36 -27.72
CA GLN A 37 -13.16 -32.87 -28.62
C GLN A 37 -13.67 -32.67 -30.06
N ALA A 38 -14.58 -33.53 -30.53
CA ALA A 38 -15.14 -33.46 -31.89
C ALA A 38 -16.08 -32.27 -32.15
N SER A 39 -16.55 -31.57 -31.10
CA SER A 39 -17.58 -30.52 -31.21
C SER A 39 -17.04 -29.12 -31.57
N GLY A 40 -15.76 -29.01 -31.93
CA GLY A 40 -15.09 -27.71 -32.18
C GLY A 40 -14.95 -26.82 -30.94
N GLY A 41 -14.35 -25.65 -31.08
CA GLY A 41 -14.21 -24.67 -29.99
C GLY A 41 -12.99 -24.87 -29.08
N VAL A 42 -12.83 -23.99 -28.10
CA VAL A 42 -11.63 -23.89 -27.24
C VAL A 42 -11.99 -23.56 -25.80
N TRP A 43 -11.24 -24.11 -24.85
CA TRP A 43 -11.47 -23.91 -23.41
C TRP A 43 -10.28 -23.18 -22.79
N PHE A 44 -10.59 -22.24 -21.90
CA PHE A 44 -9.61 -21.44 -21.18
C PHE A 44 -9.87 -21.51 -19.69
N GLU A 45 -8.83 -21.39 -18.89
CA GLU A 45 -8.93 -21.32 -17.44
C GLU A 45 -7.97 -20.25 -16.92
N ASP A 46 -8.46 -19.42 -15.99
CA ASP A 46 -7.61 -18.50 -15.26
C ASP A 46 -8.20 -18.16 -13.89
N HIS A 47 -7.34 -18.02 -12.88
CA HIS A 47 -7.71 -17.64 -11.50
C HIS A 47 -8.95 -18.35 -10.90
N GLY A 48 -9.20 -19.61 -11.29
CA GLY A 48 -10.31 -20.43 -10.78
C GLY A 48 -11.64 -20.27 -11.52
N ALA A 49 -11.66 -19.59 -12.67
CA ALA A 49 -12.81 -19.52 -13.57
C ALA A 49 -12.49 -20.20 -14.91
N ALA A 50 -13.33 -21.14 -15.32
CA ALA A 50 -13.26 -21.76 -16.65
C ALA A 50 -14.18 -21.03 -17.65
N LEU A 51 -13.66 -20.72 -18.82
CA LEU A 51 -14.38 -20.12 -19.94
C LEU A 51 -14.34 -21.06 -21.14
N HIS A 52 -15.51 -21.54 -21.55
CA HIS A 52 -15.65 -22.43 -22.70
C HIS A 52 -16.21 -21.66 -23.90
N LEU A 53 -15.49 -21.64 -25.01
CA LEU A 53 -16.03 -21.21 -26.29
C LEU A 53 -16.56 -22.43 -27.05
N GLY A 54 -17.88 -22.51 -27.17
CA GLY A 54 -18.57 -23.53 -27.96
C GLY A 54 -18.91 -23.03 -29.35
N ILE A 55 -18.79 -23.90 -30.36
CA ILE A 55 -19.22 -23.58 -31.72
C ILE A 55 -20.75 -23.64 -31.80
N GLU A 56 -21.37 -22.62 -32.36
CA GLU A 56 -22.82 -22.53 -32.54
C GLU A 56 -23.17 -22.11 -33.97
N GLU A 57 -24.19 -22.75 -34.57
CA GLU A 57 -24.72 -22.41 -35.88
C GLU A 57 -26.26 -22.42 -35.87
N PRO A 58 -26.93 -21.30 -36.21
CA PRO A 58 -26.34 -20.00 -36.55
C PRO A 58 -25.74 -19.30 -35.32
N PHE A 59 -24.55 -18.73 -35.46
CA PHE A 59 -23.90 -17.96 -34.39
C PHE A 59 -24.57 -16.59 -34.15
N GLN A 60 -24.78 -16.23 -32.89
CA GLN A 60 -25.17 -14.89 -32.47
C GLN A 60 -24.35 -14.43 -31.24
N PRO A 61 -23.72 -13.23 -31.27
CA PRO A 61 -22.92 -12.77 -30.14
C PRO A 61 -23.76 -12.38 -28.92
N ALA A 62 -23.24 -12.72 -27.74
CA ALA A 62 -23.83 -12.34 -26.46
C ALA A 62 -23.45 -10.90 -26.08
N GLN A 63 -24.30 -9.93 -26.44
CA GLN A 63 -24.05 -8.50 -26.19
C GLN A 63 -24.49 -8.01 -24.80
N LYS A 64 -25.37 -8.77 -24.14
CA LYS A 64 -25.91 -8.44 -22.80
C LYS A 64 -25.37 -9.34 -21.70
N ALA A 65 -25.56 -10.65 -21.82
CA ALA A 65 -24.93 -11.62 -20.92
C ALA A 65 -23.44 -11.72 -21.26
N HIS A 66 -22.56 -11.62 -20.27
CA HIS A 66 -21.12 -11.62 -20.46
C HIS A 66 -20.41 -12.21 -19.24
N PRO A 67 -19.22 -12.79 -19.42
CA PRO A 67 -18.33 -13.10 -18.31
C PRO A 67 -17.70 -11.81 -17.76
N GLY A 68 -17.58 -11.77 -16.43
CA GLY A 68 -16.71 -10.83 -15.73
C GLY A 68 -15.40 -11.52 -15.40
N LEU A 69 -14.31 -11.06 -16.01
CA LEU A 69 -12.96 -11.58 -15.83
C LEU A 69 -12.14 -10.60 -14.99
N THR A 70 -11.46 -11.10 -13.96
CA THR A 70 -10.65 -10.27 -13.07
C THR A 70 -9.18 -10.26 -13.48
N PHE A 71 -8.52 -9.10 -13.41
CA PHE A 71 -7.11 -8.93 -13.78
C PHE A 71 -6.36 -8.14 -12.70
N SER A 72 -5.13 -8.57 -12.37
CA SER A 72 -4.24 -7.86 -11.43
C SER A 72 -3.70 -6.54 -11.99
N HIS A 73 -3.61 -6.41 -13.32
CA HIS A 73 -3.09 -5.25 -14.03
C HIS A 73 -4.07 -4.81 -15.13
N LEU A 74 -5.21 -4.24 -14.72
CA LEU A 74 -6.31 -3.90 -15.63
C LEU A 74 -5.87 -2.94 -16.74
N ASP A 75 -5.00 -1.97 -16.44
CA ASP A 75 -4.50 -0.99 -17.41
C ASP A 75 -3.61 -1.62 -18.50
N ASP A 76 -2.79 -2.61 -18.14
CA ASP A 76 -1.97 -3.32 -19.12
C ASP A 76 -2.83 -4.14 -20.08
N VAL A 77 -3.93 -4.72 -19.57
CA VAL A 77 -4.92 -5.43 -20.40
C VAL A 77 -5.62 -4.46 -21.33
N ALA A 78 -6.07 -3.31 -20.81
CA ALA A 78 -6.68 -2.24 -21.61
C ALA A 78 -5.73 -1.75 -22.72
N ALA A 79 -4.46 -1.50 -22.40
CA ALA A 79 -3.46 -1.05 -23.36
C ALA A 79 -3.20 -2.11 -24.46
N ARG A 80 -3.04 -3.39 -24.09
CA ARG A 80 -2.87 -4.49 -25.06
C ARG A 80 -4.08 -4.63 -25.99
N LEU A 81 -5.29 -4.60 -25.44
CA LEU A 81 -6.53 -4.69 -26.22
C LEU A 81 -6.69 -3.50 -27.17
N GLY A 82 -6.48 -2.28 -26.68
CA GLY A 82 -6.54 -1.06 -27.48
C GLY A 82 -5.52 -1.05 -28.62
N ALA A 83 -4.27 -1.48 -28.35
CA ALA A 83 -3.22 -1.61 -29.37
C ALA A 83 -3.57 -2.66 -30.45
N ALA A 84 -4.32 -3.71 -30.07
CA ALA A 84 -4.83 -4.72 -30.99
C ALA A 84 -6.14 -4.34 -31.70
N GLY A 85 -6.67 -3.14 -31.46
CA GLY A 85 -7.87 -2.60 -32.13
C GLY A 85 -9.20 -2.99 -31.49
N TYR A 86 -9.19 -3.58 -30.29
CA TYR A 86 -10.42 -3.91 -29.56
C TYR A 86 -10.93 -2.69 -28.77
N PRO A 87 -12.27 -2.52 -28.66
CA PRO A 87 -12.84 -1.42 -27.90
C PRO A 87 -12.52 -1.56 -26.40
N VAL A 88 -12.15 -0.46 -25.75
CA VAL A 88 -11.95 -0.40 -24.30
C VAL A 88 -12.81 0.74 -23.76
N GLN A 89 -13.85 0.38 -23.00
CA GLN A 89 -14.80 1.34 -22.44
C GLN A 89 -14.84 1.21 -20.92
N PHE A 90 -14.09 2.06 -20.23
CA PHE A 90 -14.12 2.12 -18.76
C PHE A 90 -15.51 2.53 -18.27
N ASP A 91 -15.96 1.91 -17.17
CA ASP A 91 -17.24 2.19 -16.54
C ASP A 91 -17.07 2.40 -15.04
N ASP A 92 -17.09 3.67 -14.64
CA ASP A 92 -16.93 4.07 -13.24
C ASP A 92 -18.24 4.05 -12.44
N ARG A 93 -19.38 3.72 -13.07
CA ARG A 93 -20.70 3.71 -12.41
C ARG A 93 -20.86 2.53 -11.43
N LEU A 94 -20.05 1.49 -11.59
CA LEU A 94 -20.09 0.27 -10.78
C LEU A 94 -18.90 0.24 -9.82
N ALA A 95 -18.98 1.03 -8.74
CA ALA A 95 -18.06 0.91 -7.60
C ALA A 95 -18.22 -0.48 -6.90
N PRO A 96 -17.21 -1.03 -6.22
CA PRO A 96 -15.91 -0.44 -5.86
C PRO A 96 -14.73 -0.99 -6.67
N ARG A 97 -14.93 -1.59 -7.85
CA ARG A 97 -13.81 -2.11 -8.66
C ARG A 97 -13.75 -1.40 -10.00
N ARG A 98 -12.55 -0.94 -10.38
CA ARG A 98 -12.31 -0.43 -11.73
C ARG A 98 -12.63 -1.53 -12.71
N ARG A 99 -13.24 -1.15 -13.83
CA ARG A 99 -13.62 -2.09 -14.86
C ARG A 99 -13.75 -1.39 -16.20
N PHE A 100 -13.58 -2.16 -17.25
CA PHE A 100 -13.95 -1.74 -18.59
C PHE A 100 -14.67 -2.87 -19.31
N PHE A 101 -15.44 -2.51 -20.32
CA PHE A 101 -16.03 -3.46 -21.25
C PHE A 101 -15.27 -3.47 -22.56
N THR A 102 -15.14 -4.66 -23.12
CA THR A 102 -14.62 -4.89 -24.46
C THR A 102 -15.53 -5.89 -25.19
N ALA A 103 -15.20 -6.16 -26.45
CA ALA A 103 -15.79 -7.23 -27.23
C ALA A 103 -14.70 -8.22 -27.63
N ASP A 104 -15.00 -9.51 -27.57
CA ASP A 104 -14.14 -10.53 -28.17
C ASP A 104 -14.17 -10.44 -29.72
N PRO A 105 -13.38 -11.24 -30.45
CA PRO A 105 -13.32 -11.17 -31.91
C PRO A 105 -14.66 -11.46 -32.61
N PHE A 106 -15.63 -12.04 -31.90
CA PHE A 106 -16.91 -12.44 -32.43
C PHE A 106 -18.04 -11.48 -32.02
N GLY A 107 -17.73 -10.47 -31.22
CA GLY A 107 -18.68 -9.48 -30.73
C GLY A 107 -19.35 -9.87 -29.40
N ASN A 108 -18.92 -10.94 -28.73
CA ASN A 108 -19.38 -11.23 -27.38
C ASN A 108 -18.83 -10.16 -26.43
N ARG A 109 -19.69 -9.63 -25.56
CA ARG A 109 -19.27 -8.65 -24.56
C ARG A 109 -18.41 -9.35 -23.49
N ILE A 110 -17.34 -8.70 -23.06
CA ILE A 110 -16.48 -9.12 -21.96
C ILE A 110 -16.36 -7.96 -20.98
N GLU A 111 -16.54 -8.24 -19.68
CA GLU A 111 -16.25 -7.29 -18.60
C GLU A 111 -14.88 -7.63 -18.00
N CYS A 112 -13.95 -6.68 -18.06
CA CYS A 112 -12.65 -6.79 -17.43
C CYS A 112 -12.68 -5.99 -16.12
N ILE A 113 -12.42 -6.65 -15.00
CA ILE A 113 -12.56 -6.11 -13.65
C ILE A 113 -11.20 -6.12 -12.98
N GLU A 114 -10.85 -5.08 -12.25
CA GLU A 114 -9.63 -5.08 -11.45
C GLU A 114 -9.75 -6.07 -10.29
N GLN A 115 -8.75 -6.94 -10.14
CA GLN A 115 -8.70 -7.89 -9.03
C GLN A 115 -8.34 -7.15 -7.74
N GLN A 116 -9.18 -7.29 -6.72
CA GLN A 116 -8.79 -6.90 -5.37
C GLN A 116 -7.85 -7.95 -4.79
N LEU A 117 -6.59 -7.57 -4.57
CA LEU A 117 -5.66 -8.41 -3.86
C LEU A 117 -6.12 -8.58 -2.41
N THR A 118 -6.26 -9.84 -1.98
CA THR A 118 -6.42 -10.15 -0.56
C THR A 118 -5.15 -9.71 0.17
N PRO A 119 -5.28 -8.90 1.25
CA PRO A 119 -4.14 -8.52 2.07
C PRO A 119 -3.41 -9.75 2.61
N ILE A 120 -2.07 -9.71 2.58
CA ILE A 120 -1.21 -10.72 3.18
C ILE A 120 -0.55 -10.06 4.38
N VAL A 121 -0.87 -10.57 5.56
CA VAL A 121 -0.25 -10.15 6.80
C VAL A 121 1.04 -10.98 6.98
N PRO A 122 2.23 -10.35 7.11
CA PRO A 122 3.46 -11.09 7.27
C PRO A 122 3.52 -11.76 8.65
N LYS A 123 4.35 -12.80 8.76
CA LYS A 123 4.59 -13.51 10.03
C LYS A 123 5.16 -12.55 11.08
N ARG A 124 4.70 -12.70 12.33
CA ARG A 124 5.21 -11.94 13.49
C ARG A 124 6.66 -12.26 13.78
N LEU A 125 7.35 -11.29 14.37
CA LEU A 125 8.66 -11.46 14.98
C LEU A 125 8.57 -12.29 16.25
N SER A 126 9.65 -13.02 16.53
CA SER A 126 9.84 -13.81 17.75
C SER A 126 11.31 -13.83 18.12
N ASP A 127 11.64 -14.38 19.30
CA ASP A 127 13.03 -14.56 19.70
C ASP A 127 13.82 -15.34 18.64
N GLY A 128 14.96 -14.80 18.23
CA GLY A 128 15.82 -15.32 17.18
C GLY A 128 15.47 -14.85 15.77
N SER A 129 14.35 -14.15 15.55
CA SER A 129 13.98 -13.62 14.24
C SER A 129 15.06 -12.70 13.67
N HIS A 130 15.28 -12.78 12.36
CA HIS A 130 16.33 -12.07 11.67
C HIS A 130 15.80 -10.82 10.98
N VAL A 131 16.29 -9.65 11.42
CA VAL A 131 16.04 -8.35 10.81
C VAL A 131 17.19 -7.94 9.89
N ARG A 132 16.87 -7.61 8.64
CA ARG A 132 17.78 -6.98 7.69
C ARG A 132 17.57 -5.46 7.71
N LEU A 133 18.64 -4.72 8.01
CA LEU A 133 18.68 -3.27 7.86
C LEU A 133 18.96 -2.90 6.41
N LEU A 134 18.11 -2.04 5.83
CA LEU A 134 18.17 -1.66 4.41
C LEU A 134 18.03 -0.14 4.23
N ALA A 135 18.72 0.43 3.24
CA ALA A 135 18.69 1.85 2.92
C ALA A 135 17.97 2.17 1.58
N PRO A 136 16.63 2.07 1.50
CA PRO A 136 15.91 2.32 0.25
C PRO A 136 15.75 3.82 -0.07
N ALA A 137 16.06 4.68 0.89
CA ALA A 137 16.06 6.13 0.78
C ALA A 137 17.46 6.66 1.10
N SER A 138 17.65 7.39 2.22
CA SER A 138 18.97 7.85 2.61
C SER A 138 19.91 6.69 2.97
N SER A 139 21.15 6.79 2.53
CA SER A 139 22.23 5.84 2.83
C SER A 139 22.49 5.73 4.33
N LEU A 140 22.81 4.51 4.78
CA LEU A 140 23.29 4.26 6.14
C LEU A 140 24.57 5.04 6.45
N ALA A 141 25.37 5.40 5.43
CA ALA A 141 26.56 6.24 5.59
C ALA A 141 26.23 7.66 6.11
N THR A 142 24.99 8.11 5.99
CA THR A 142 24.51 9.40 6.52
C THR A 142 24.06 9.34 7.98
N VAL A 143 24.10 8.15 8.60
CA VAL A 143 23.75 7.93 10.01
C VAL A 143 25.03 7.75 10.82
N ASP A 144 25.15 8.45 11.94
CA ASP A 144 26.32 8.33 12.80
C ASP A 144 26.42 6.91 13.39
N VAL A 145 27.64 6.41 13.50
CA VAL A 145 27.93 5.03 13.96
C VAL A 145 27.33 4.75 15.34
N LYS A 146 27.37 5.72 16.26
CA LYS A 146 26.81 5.55 17.61
C LYS A 146 25.30 5.35 17.59
N THR A 147 24.58 6.00 16.69
CA THR A 147 23.15 5.77 16.48
C THR A 147 22.88 4.39 15.91
N ILE A 148 23.69 3.94 14.94
CA ILE A 148 23.57 2.58 14.38
C ILE A 148 23.79 1.54 15.50
N ASP A 149 24.88 1.63 16.24
CA ASP A 149 25.22 0.67 17.31
C ASP A 149 24.15 0.63 18.40
N ARG A 150 23.63 1.79 18.81
CA ARG A 150 22.54 1.87 19.79
C ARG A 150 21.26 1.21 19.27
N ALA A 151 20.88 1.48 18.03
CA ALA A 151 19.68 0.88 17.43
C ALA A 151 19.82 -0.64 17.30
N VAL A 152 20.99 -1.14 16.86
CA VAL A 152 21.29 -2.57 16.79
C VAL A 152 21.19 -3.20 18.18
N THR A 153 21.82 -2.60 19.19
CA THR A 153 21.75 -3.08 20.57
C THR A 153 20.31 -3.15 21.08
N VAL A 154 19.46 -2.18 20.69
CA VAL A 154 18.03 -2.20 21.04
C VAL A 154 17.33 -3.37 20.39
N LEU A 155 17.48 -3.58 19.09
CA LEU A 155 16.88 -4.70 18.37
C LEU A 155 17.32 -6.05 18.95
N GLU A 156 18.62 -6.21 19.24
CA GLU A 156 19.17 -7.42 19.88
C GLU A 156 18.60 -7.64 21.29
N SER A 157 18.37 -6.57 22.05
CA SER A 157 17.70 -6.66 23.36
C SER A 157 16.22 -7.07 23.26
N LEU A 158 15.63 -7.02 22.07
CA LEU A 158 14.30 -7.57 21.78
C LEU A 158 14.36 -9.04 21.33
N GLY A 159 15.53 -9.69 21.40
CA GLY A 159 15.72 -11.07 20.98
C GLY A 159 16.02 -11.25 19.49
N LEU A 160 16.22 -10.16 18.74
CA LEU A 160 16.37 -10.20 17.29
C LEU A 160 17.84 -10.36 16.86
N ARG A 161 18.07 -11.02 15.73
CA ARG A 161 19.36 -11.02 15.02
C ARG A 161 19.37 -9.91 13.99
N VAL A 162 20.45 -9.15 13.88
CA VAL A 162 20.54 -8.01 12.97
C VAL A 162 21.63 -8.22 11.93
N SER A 163 21.32 -7.89 10.67
CA SER A 163 22.30 -7.80 9.58
C SER A 163 22.07 -6.54 8.76
N ILE A 164 23.08 -6.11 8.02
CA ILE A 164 23.04 -4.92 7.16
C ILE A 164 23.09 -5.40 5.70
N SER A 165 22.26 -4.82 4.83
CA SER A 165 22.24 -5.15 3.40
C SER A 165 23.55 -4.75 2.71
N GLN A 166 23.84 -5.41 1.58
CA GLN A 166 25.13 -5.30 0.89
C GLN A 166 25.42 -3.84 0.49
N HIS A 167 24.41 -3.14 -0.02
CA HIS A 167 24.55 -1.79 -0.52
C HIS A 167 24.09 -0.71 0.47
N ALA A 168 23.74 -1.06 1.72
CA ALA A 168 23.22 -0.09 2.70
C ALA A 168 24.12 1.14 2.91
N ARG A 169 25.44 0.98 2.74
CA ARG A 169 26.45 2.03 2.93
C ARG A 169 26.89 2.70 1.63
N ALA A 170 26.39 2.26 0.47
CA ALA A 170 26.62 2.97 -0.78
C ALA A 170 26.07 4.40 -0.65
N VAL A 171 26.79 5.39 -1.18
CA VAL A 171 26.39 6.79 -1.07
C VAL A 171 26.63 7.53 -2.39
N ASN A 172 25.60 8.23 -2.85
CA ASN A 172 25.65 9.12 -4.01
C ASN A 172 25.65 10.60 -3.54
N PRO A 173 25.80 11.59 -4.45
CA PRO A 173 25.86 13.01 -4.07
C PRO A 173 24.63 13.56 -3.34
N PHE A 174 23.49 12.87 -3.39
CA PHE A 174 22.26 13.25 -2.67
C PHE A 174 22.12 12.57 -1.30
N GLY A 175 23.15 11.84 -0.85
CA GLY A 175 23.10 11.08 0.40
C GLY A 175 22.23 9.83 0.34
N SER A 176 21.78 9.42 -0.86
CA SER A 176 21.09 8.17 -1.17
C SER A 176 22.07 7.19 -1.81
N SER A 177 21.62 6.22 -2.60
CA SER A 177 22.45 5.34 -3.44
C SER A 177 21.77 5.04 -4.78
N ASP A 178 22.44 4.37 -5.71
CA ASP A 178 21.86 4.09 -7.03
C ASP A 178 20.61 3.20 -6.90
N PRO A 179 19.52 3.47 -7.66
CA PRO A 179 18.28 2.68 -7.58
C PRO A 179 18.50 1.18 -7.75
N ALA A 180 19.37 0.79 -8.68
CA ALA A 180 19.70 -0.63 -8.92
C ALA A 180 20.25 -1.33 -7.67
N CYS A 181 21.11 -0.66 -6.89
CA CYS A 181 21.65 -1.21 -5.65
C CYS A 181 20.58 -1.37 -4.57
N ARG A 182 19.65 -0.41 -4.46
CA ARG A 182 18.56 -0.43 -3.49
C ARG A 182 17.51 -1.50 -3.83
N ILE A 183 17.22 -1.66 -5.12
CA ILE A 183 16.35 -2.72 -5.64
C ILE A 183 16.99 -4.10 -5.38
N ASP A 184 18.27 -4.27 -5.68
CA ASP A 184 19.00 -5.52 -5.42
C ASP A 184 18.96 -5.91 -3.93
N ASP A 185 19.24 -4.95 -3.04
CA ASP A 185 19.13 -5.16 -1.59
C ASP A 185 17.70 -5.57 -1.17
N LEU A 186 16.66 -4.95 -1.75
CA LEU A 186 15.26 -5.27 -1.45
C LEU A 186 14.90 -6.67 -1.94
N HIS A 187 15.19 -6.99 -3.20
CA HIS A 187 14.90 -8.30 -3.79
C HIS A 187 15.66 -9.42 -3.08
N THR A 188 16.93 -9.19 -2.73
CA THR A 188 17.71 -10.13 -1.92
C THR A 188 17.07 -10.33 -0.54
N ALA A 189 16.66 -9.26 0.14
CA ALA A 189 16.04 -9.37 1.45
C ALA A 189 14.68 -10.09 1.40
N PHE A 190 13.87 -9.88 0.36
CA PHE A 190 12.61 -10.58 0.17
C PHE A 190 12.82 -12.06 -0.20
N SER A 191 13.71 -12.36 -1.15
CA SER A 191 13.98 -13.72 -1.62
C SER A 191 14.69 -14.62 -0.60
N ASP A 192 15.46 -14.05 0.33
CA ASP A 192 16.18 -14.80 1.36
C ASP A 192 15.21 -15.32 2.45
N PRO A 193 14.95 -16.64 2.55
CA PRO A 193 14.02 -17.19 3.52
C PRO A 193 14.54 -17.12 4.96
N SER A 194 15.83 -16.79 5.19
CA SER A 194 16.36 -16.60 6.53
C SER A 194 16.02 -15.23 7.12
N ILE A 195 15.48 -14.29 6.33
CA ILE A 195 15.12 -12.95 6.77
C ILE A 195 13.63 -12.89 7.10
N ASP A 196 13.30 -12.58 8.35
CA ASP A 196 11.93 -12.46 8.86
C ASP A 196 11.38 -11.02 8.74
N ALA A 197 12.26 -10.01 8.74
CA ALA A 197 11.85 -8.61 8.59
C ALA A 197 12.92 -7.73 7.95
N ILE A 198 12.45 -6.67 7.31
CA ILE A 198 13.22 -5.60 6.72
C ILE A 198 12.90 -4.32 7.48
N LEU A 199 13.95 -3.67 8.00
CA LEU A 199 13.84 -2.40 8.69
C LEU A 199 14.60 -1.32 7.91
N CYS A 200 13.87 -0.30 7.48
CA CYS A 200 14.46 0.84 6.77
C CYS A 200 15.32 1.67 7.71
N VAL A 201 16.54 2.01 7.30
CA VAL A 201 17.50 2.64 8.21
C VAL A 201 17.19 4.12 8.48
N ARG A 202 16.64 4.81 7.48
CA ARG A 202 16.30 6.23 7.47
C ARG A 202 15.38 6.52 6.28
N GLY A 203 14.52 7.53 6.42
CA GLY A 203 13.76 8.13 5.31
C GLY A 203 14.66 8.93 4.38
N GLY A 204 14.11 9.84 3.59
CA GLY A 204 14.85 10.60 2.59
C GLY A 204 13.89 11.27 1.61
N PHE A 205 14.18 11.19 0.32
CA PHE A 205 13.36 11.81 -0.73
C PHE A 205 13.33 10.99 -2.03
N SER A 206 13.75 9.71 -1.98
CA SER A 206 14.10 8.97 -3.21
C SER A 206 13.63 7.52 -3.21
N SER A 207 12.83 7.09 -2.22
CA SER A 207 12.30 5.72 -2.23
C SER A 207 11.32 5.47 -3.38
N ASN A 208 10.68 6.53 -3.89
CA ASN A 208 9.77 6.47 -5.04
C ASN A 208 10.49 6.16 -6.37
N GLU A 209 11.81 6.39 -6.47
CA GLU A 209 12.61 6.02 -7.66
C GLU A 209 12.64 4.50 -7.88
N LEU A 210 12.31 3.72 -6.85
CA LEU A 210 12.43 2.27 -6.88
C LEU A 210 11.20 1.58 -7.50
N LEU A 211 10.04 2.24 -7.49
CA LEU A 211 8.73 1.58 -7.64
C LEU A 211 8.61 0.79 -8.96
N ASP A 212 9.04 1.37 -10.07
CA ASP A 212 8.98 0.73 -11.39
C ASP A 212 9.95 -0.47 -11.52
N GLY A 213 10.99 -0.52 -10.71
CA GLY A 213 11.98 -1.59 -10.71
C GLY A 213 11.70 -2.73 -9.74
N LEU A 214 10.63 -2.65 -8.94
CA LEU A 214 10.29 -3.69 -7.98
C LEU A 214 9.58 -4.88 -8.63
N ASP A 215 10.06 -6.09 -8.35
CA ASP A 215 9.31 -7.32 -8.62
C ASP A 215 8.26 -7.54 -7.51
N TYR A 216 7.05 -7.03 -7.75
CA TYR A 216 5.94 -7.18 -6.80
C TYR A 216 5.44 -8.63 -6.67
N ALA A 217 5.69 -9.49 -7.66
CA ALA A 217 5.35 -10.90 -7.58
C ALA A 217 6.31 -11.63 -6.62
N LEU A 218 7.61 -11.34 -6.70
CA LEU A 218 8.61 -11.81 -5.73
C LEU A 218 8.24 -11.41 -4.31
N ILE A 219 7.87 -10.13 -4.11
CA ILE A 219 7.47 -9.60 -2.80
C ILE A 219 6.22 -10.32 -2.28
N ARG A 220 5.20 -10.49 -3.12
CA ARG A 220 3.96 -11.20 -2.76
C ARG A 220 4.21 -12.67 -2.37
N GLN A 221 5.14 -13.34 -3.06
CA GLN A 221 5.49 -14.74 -2.83
C GLN A 221 6.33 -14.94 -1.56
N ASN A 222 6.99 -13.90 -1.07
CA ASN A 222 7.87 -13.96 0.10
C ASN A 222 7.45 -12.93 1.17
N PRO A 223 6.21 -13.03 1.70
CA PRO A 223 5.67 -12.03 2.60
C PRO A 223 6.46 -11.98 3.91
N LYS A 224 7.03 -10.81 4.21
CA LYS A 224 7.75 -10.51 5.45
C LYS A 224 7.56 -9.06 5.84
N ILE A 225 7.84 -8.74 7.10
CA ILE A 225 7.66 -7.39 7.62
C ILE A 225 8.58 -6.42 6.85
N LEU A 226 8.04 -5.30 6.40
CA LEU A 226 8.78 -4.12 5.96
C LEU A 226 8.35 -2.95 6.83
N CYS A 227 9.30 -2.31 7.52
CA CYS A 227 9.00 -1.23 8.47
C CYS A 227 9.83 0.03 8.23
N GLY A 228 9.16 1.18 8.14
CA GLY A 228 9.74 2.52 8.10
C GLY A 228 8.68 3.59 7.84
N PHE A 229 8.96 4.85 8.15
CA PHE A 229 8.02 5.98 7.98
C PHE A 229 8.66 7.13 7.18
N SER A 230 8.00 8.29 7.08
CA SER A 230 8.46 9.43 6.27
C SER A 230 8.47 9.06 4.78
N ASP A 231 9.57 9.29 4.04
CA ASP A 231 9.74 8.89 2.62
C ASP A 231 9.39 7.42 2.34
N ILE A 232 9.58 6.53 3.32
CA ILE A 232 9.26 5.10 3.19
C ILE A 232 7.76 4.86 2.97
N THR A 233 6.92 5.87 3.16
CA THR A 233 5.49 5.88 2.81
C THR A 233 5.28 5.49 1.33
N ALA A 234 6.08 6.03 0.40
CA ALA A 234 5.93 5.72 -1.02
C ALA A 234 6.14 4.22 -1.29
N LEU A 235 7.23 3.66 -0.74
CA LEU A 235 7.56 2.25 -0.85
C LEU A 235 6.50 1.35 -0.19
N SER A 236 6.09 1.69 1.03
CA SER A 236 5.14 0.91 1.84
C SER A 236 3.76 0.82 1.19
N GLN A 237 3.26 1.95 0.70
CA GLN A 237 1.98 2.04 0.01
C GLN A 237 2.03 1.34 -1.34
N ALA A 238 3.07 1.55 -2.14
CA ALA A 238 3.21 0.88 -3.43
C ALA A 238 3.30 -0.65 -3.28
N ILE A 239 4.07 -1.15 -2.31
CA ILE A 239 4.14 -2.59 -2.01
C ILE A 239 2.77 -3.13 -1.64
N PHE A 240 2.04 -2.44 -0.75
CA PHE A 240 0.71 -2.87 -0.39
C PHE A 240 -0.24 -2.88 -1.60
N THR A 241 -0.31 -1.79 -2.37
CA THR A 241 -1.18 -1.66 -3.55
C THR A 241 -0.91 -2.75 -4.58
N LYS A 242 0.36 -3.05 -4.86
CA LYS A 242 0.75 -3.94 -5.97
C LYS A 242 0.90 -5.40 -5.58
N SER A 243 1.17 -5.70 -4.31
CA SER A 243 1.43 -7.07 -3.84
C SER A 243 0.42 -7.55 -2.80
N GLY A 244 -0.41 -6.67 -2.25
CA GLY A 244 -1.31 -6.96 -1.12
C GLY A 244 -0.58 -7.18 0.21
N LEU A 245 0.76 -7.14 0.26
CA LEU A 245 1.53 -7.31 1.49
C LEU A 245 1.30 -6.11 2.43
N VAL A 246 0.79 -6.38 3.62
CA VAL A 246 0.70 -5.39 4.70
C VAL A 246 2.11 -4.99 5.12
N THR A 247 2.39 -3.70 5.07
CA THR A 247 3.67 -3.09 5.48
C THR A 247 3.45 -2.23 6.74
N TYR A 248 4.51 -1.65 7.32
CA TYR A 248 4.41 -0.97 8.60
C TYR A 248 5.06 0.40 8.57
N SER A 249 4.30 1.42 8.99
CA SER A 249 4.85 2.72 9.33
C SER A 249 5.29 2.68 10.79
N GLY A 250 6.58 2.86 11.05
CA GLY A 250 7.16 2.67 12.38
C GLY A 250 8.60 3.19 12.49
N PRO A 251 9.23 3.04 13.67
CA PRO A 251 10.50 3.68 13.99
C PRO A 251 11.65 3.13 13.12
N MET A 252 12.54 4.04 12.71
CA MET A 252 13.81 3.73 12.07
C MET A 252 14.97 3.88 13.06
N LEU A 253 16.24 3.78 12.63
CA LEU A 253 17.39 3.68 13.55
C LEU A 253 17.46 4.81 14.59
N ARG A 254 17.22 6.07 14.20
CA ARG A 254 17.24 7.20 15.14
C ARG A 254 16.18 7.08 16.24
N GLY A 255 14.96 6.68 15.87
CA GLY A 255 13.87 6.47 16.82
C GLY A 255 14.16 5.29 17.77
N LEU A 256 14.68 4.19 17.24
CA LEU A 256 15.07 3.03 18.05
C LEU A 256 16.23 3.33 19.00
N ALA A 257 17.23 4.08 18.54
CA ALA A 257 18.39 4.46 19.34
C ALA A 257 18.02 5.33 20.57
N ALA A 258 16.87 6.00 20.53
CA ALA A 258 16.35 6.79 21.64
C ALA A 258 15.82 5.92 22.81
N ARG A 259 15.53 4.63 22.57
CA ARG A 259 15.01 3.69 23.59
C ARG A 259 13.74 4.16 24.29
N ASP A 260 12.90 4.89 23.58
CA ASP A 260 11.64 5.35 24.14
C ASP A 260 10.69 4.16 24.42
N ALA A 261 10.14 4.12 25.64
CA ALA A 261 9.33 3.00 26.10
C ALA A 261 7.99 2.89 25.36
N TYR A 262 7.36 4.02 25.03
CA TYR A 262 6.11 4.05 24.28
C TYR A 262 6.33 3.50 22.87
N THR A 263 7.35 3.98 22.17
CA THR A 263 7.69 3.50 20.82
C THR A 263 8.04 2.03 20.81
N LEU A 264 8.85 1.55 21.76
CA LEU A 264 9.24 0.13 21.83
C LEU A 264 8.06 -0.78 22.19
N GLN A 265 7.16 -0.34 23.07
CA GLN A 265 5.95 -1.09 23.40
C GLN A 265 5.02 -1.21 22.19
N ALA A 266 4.74 -0.10 21.50
CA ALA A 266 3.89 -0.11 20.31
C ALA A 266 4.52 -0.93 19.16
N PHE A 267 5.84 -0.81 18.96
CA PHE A 267 6.59 -1.62 18.00
C PHE A 267 6.47 -3.11 18.30
N LYS A 268 6.65 -3.51 19.56
CA LYS A 268 6.51 -4.91 19.99
C LYS A 268 5.08 -5.42 19.80
N GLN A 269 4.09 -4.68 20.30
CA GLN A 269 2.69 -5.09 20.20
C GLN A 269 2.30 -5.28 18.72
N MET A 270 2.67 -4.33 17.86
CA MET A 270 2.35 -4.45 16.43
C MET A 270 3.11 -5.59 15.76
N LEU A 271 4.43 -5.74 15.96
CA LEU A 271 5.22 -6.66 15.14
C LEU A 271 5.42 -8.06 15.73
N PHE A 272 5.16 -8.27 17.02
CA PHE A 272 5.36 -9.55 17.71
C PHE A 272 4.05 -10.24 18.11
N THR A 273 2.92 -9.53 18.05
CA THR A 273 1.62 -10.06 18.52
C THR A 273 0.52 -9.89 17.47
N ASP A 274 -0.57 -10.65 17.62
CA ASP A 274 -1.78 -10.51 16.81
C ASP A 274 -2.83 -9.61 17.48
N ASP A 275 -2.55 -9.09 18.68
CA ASP A 275 -3.49 -8.29 19.44
C ASP A 275 -3.68 -6.91 18.79
N PRO A 276 -4.91 -6.40 18.69
CA PRO A 276 -5.15 -5.02 18.29
C PRO A 276 -4.41 -4.04 19.21
N LEU A 277 -3.94 -2.93 18.64
CA LEU A 277 -3.35 -1.82 19.39
C LEU A 277 -4.38 -0.70 19.53
N THR A 278 -4.80 -0.43 20.76
CA THR A 278 -5.55 0.79 21.09
C THR A 278 -4.58 1.94 21.33
N ILE A 279 -4.73 3.02 20.58
CA ILE A 279 -3.81 4.15 20.64
C ILE A 279 -4.08 4.98 21.88
N GLN A 280 -3.08 5.10 22.73
CA GLN A 280 -3.07 5.99 23.88
C GLN A 280 -2.12 7.16 23.61
N SER A 281 -2.44 8.33 24.17
CA SER A 281 -1.53 9.48 24.08
C SER A 281 -0.33 9.27 25.01
N SER A 282 0.87 9.57 24.51
CA SER A 282 2.07 9.67 25.35
C SER A 282 1.90 10.75 26.42
N SER A 283 2.62 10.69 27.55
CA SER A 283 2.53 11.75 28.58
C SER A 283 3.30 13.03 28.20
N ASN A 284 4.43 12.86 27.51
CA ASN A 284 5.27 13.92 27.01
C ASN A 284 5.67 13.60 25.57
N TRP A 285 6.01 14.63 24.81
CA TRP A 285 6.55 14.50 23.47
C TRP A 285 7.80 15.36 23.30
N HIS A 286 8.59 15.05 22.28
CA HIS A 286 9.88 15.61 21.98
C HIS A 286 9.94 16.10 20.54
N ASP A 287 10.58 17.24 20.35
CA ASP A 287 10.84 17.82 19.04
C ASP A 287 12.08 18.74 19.10
N THR A 288 12.37 19.45 18.01
CA THR A 288 13.47 20.40 17.90
C THR A 288 12.96 21.84 17.82
N GLN A 289 13.51 22.71 18.66
CA GLN A 289 13.31 24.16 18.62
C GLN A 289 14.68 24.85 18.66
N ASP A 290 14.93 25.75 17.71
CA ASP A 290 16.20 26.49 17.59
C ASP A 290 17.45 25.57 17.59
N GLY A 291 17.34 24.42 16.91
CA GLY A 291 18.40 23.42 16.81
C GLY A 291 18.64 22.60 18.09
N LYS A 292 17.78 22.73 19.11
CA LYS A 292 17.88 21.98 20.37
C LYS A 292 16.66 21.08 20.56
N SER A 293 16.91 19.91 21.12
CA SER A 293 15.81 19.03 21.54
C SER A 293 15.07 19.63 22.73
N VAL A 294 13.75 19.66 22.64
CA VAL A 294 12.83 20.11 23.69
C VAL A 294 11.86 18.99 24.05
N THR A 295 11.41 18.98 25.30
CA THR A 295 10.39 18.04 25.81
C THR A 295 9.21 18.83 26.32
N LEU A 296 8.01 18.46 25.91
CA LEU A 296 6.78 19.17 26.20
C LEU A 296 5.71 18.21 26.73
N PRO A 297 4.82 18.66 27.62
CA PRO A 297 3.67 17.87 28.01
C PRO A 297 2.78 17.62 26.79
N ASN A 298 2.23 16.41 26.67
CA ASN A 298 1.32 16.06 25.59
C ASN A 298 -0.12 16.41 26.01
N PRO A 299 -0.81 17.33 25.32
CA PRO A 299 -2.21 17.66 25.61
C PRO A 299 -3.19 16.53 25.24
N GLY A 300 -2.72 15.50 24.54
CA GLY A 300 -3.52 14.40 24.03
C GLY A 300 -4.10 14.66 22.65
N GLN A 301 -4.95 13.74 22.22
CA GLN A 301 -5.65 13.80 20.93
C GLN A 301 -6.77 14.84 20.95
N VAL A 302 -6.96 15.52 19.83
CA VAL A 302 -8.03 16.50 19.61
C VAL A 302 -9.04 15.95 18.61
N ILE A 303 -10.32 15.94 18.99
CA ILE A 303 -11.41 15.57 18.08
C ILE A 303 -11.78 16.81 17.25
N LEU A 304 -11.47 16.76 15.96
CA LEU A 304 -11.81 17.81 14.98
C LEU A 304 -13.23 17.61 14.44
N SER A 305 -13.62 16.35 14.23
CA SER A 305 -14.98 15.92 13.88
C SER A 305 -15.28 14.62 14.61
N ALA A 306 -16.44 14.55 15.28
CA ALA A 306 -16.87 13.36 16.00
C ALA A 306 -17.54 12.36 15.05
N GLY A 307 -17.48 11.08 15.40
CA GLY A 307 -18.15 10.03 14.64
C GLY A 307 -17.57 8.65 14.93
N SER A 308 -18.03 7.67 14.17
CA SER A 308 -17.43 6.34 14.14
C SER A 308 -17.08 5.97 12.70
N GLY A 309 -16.04 5.19 12.54
CA GLY A 309 -15.51 4.79 11.26
C GLY A 309 -14.67 3.53 11.39
N GLN A 310 -14.78 2.65 10.41
CA GLN A 310 -13.92 1.49 10.29
C GLN A 310 -13.52 1.36 8.83
N GLY A 311 -12.26 1.01 8.60
CA GLY A 311 -11.76 0.90 7.24
C GLY A 311 -10.31 0.45 7.18
N ARG A 312 -9.88 0.23 5.94
CA ARG A 312 -8.48 -0.10 5.66
C ARG A 312 -7.58 1.07 6.04
N LEU A 313 -6.53 0.80 6.82
CA LEU A 313 -5.57 1.82 7.22
C LEU A 313 -4.63 2.11 6.06
N LEU A 314 -4.64 3.35 5.56
CA LEU A 314 -3.70 3.87 4.57
C LEU A 314 -3.06 5.14 5.12
N GLY A 315 -1.92 5.54 4.57
CA GLY A 315 -1.32 6.84 4.85
C GLY A 315 0.18 6.75 5.15
N GLY A 316 0.63 7.56 6.10
CA GLY A 316 2.03 7.90 6.35
C GLY A 316 2.25 9.40 6.13
N ASN A 317 3.41 9.74 5.59
CA ASN A 317 3.76 11.11 5.25
C ASN A 317 2.92 11.61 4.06
N LEU A 318 2.25 12.75 4.23
CA LEU A 318 1.28 13.30 3.28
C LEU A 318 1.96 13.65 1.95
N CYS A 319 2.96 14.53 1.95
CA CYS A 319 3.61 14.94 0.72
C CYS A 319 4.26 13.76 -0.04
N THR A 320 4.79 12.77 0.68
CA THR A 320 5.28 11.51 0.08
C THR A 320 4.15 10.69 -0.54
N LEU A 321 2.99 10.57 0.12
CA LEU A 321 1.82 9.89 -0.45
C LEU A 321 1.32 10.60 -1.72
N ASN A 322 1.39 11.93 -1.77
CA ASN A 322 1.04 12.71 -2.96
C ASN A 322 1.90 12.33 -4.18
N LEU A 323 3.16 11.91 -4.00
CA LEU A 323 4.02 11.46 -5.10
C LEU A 323 3.47 10.25 -5.85
N LEU A 324 2.57 9.48 -5.24
CA LEU A 324 1.96 8.31 -5.86
C LEU A 324 0.76 8.68 -6.73
N GLN A 325 0.17 9.87 -6.59
CA GLN A 325 -1.04 10.26 -7.32
C GLN A 325 -0.82 10.24 -8.84
N GLY A 326 -1.79 9.70 -9.57
CA GLY A 326 -1.69 9.52 -11.03
C GLY A 326 -0.80 8.35 -11.47
N THR A 327 -0.22 7.59 -10.53
CA THR A 327 0.55 6.38 -10.83
C THR A 327 -0.26 5.12 -10.51
N ALA A 328 0.19 3.96 -11.00
CA ALA A 328 -0.38 2.66 -10.66
C ALA A 328 -0.11 2.21 -9.20
N TYR A 329 0.61 3.02 -8.42
CA TYR A 329 0.98 2.74 -7.03
C TYR A 329 0.08 3.44 -6.01
N PHE A 330 -0.72 4.42 -6.45
CA PHE A 330 -1.66 5.12 -5.57
C PHE A 330 -2.70 4.14 -5.02
N PRO A 331 -2.92 4.09 -3.70
CA PRO A 331 -3.90 3.16 -3.13
C PRO A 331 -5.33 3.63 -3.41
N ASP A 332 -6.25 2.67 -3.50
CA ASP A 332 -7.69 2.95 -3.50
C ASP A 332 -8.13 3.49 -2.13
N LEU A 333 -8.63 4.73 -2.10
CA LEU A 333 -9.03 5.42 -0.88
C LEU A 333 -10.41 5.01 -0.36
N ARG A 334 -11.20 4.26 -1.13
CA ARG A 334 -12.57 3.92 -0.74
C ARG A 334 -12.60 3.10 0.53
N ASP A 335 -13.53 3.46 1.41
CA ASP A 335 -13.75 2.81 2.70
C ASP A 335 -12.49 2.73 3.59
N SER A 336 -11.55 3.66 3.41
CA SER A 336 -10.29 3.70 4.15
C SER A 336 -10.35 4.59 5.40
N ILE A 337 -9.43 4.39 6.33
CA ILE A 337 -9.07 5.37 7.35
C ILE A 337 -7.65 5.85 7.05
N LEU A 338 -7.49 7.18 6.95
CA LEU A 338 -6.21 7.78 6.60
C LEU A 338 -5.45 8.21 7.85
N PHE A 339 -4.19 7.79 7.96
CA PHE A 339 -3.24 8.27 8.97
C PHE A 339 -2.26 9.21 8.26
N LEU A 340 -2.38 10.51 8.47
CA LEU A 340 -1.63 11.51 7.71
C LEU A 340 -0.72 12.31 8.64
N GLU A 341 0.55 12.43 8.30
CA GLU A 341 1.54 13.25 9.01
C GLU A 341 2.42 14.00 8.02
N ASP A 342 3.11 15.05 8.47
CA ASP A 342 4.17 15.67 7.69
C ASP A 342 5.24 16.28 8.59
N ASP A 343 6.37 16.70 8.02
CA ASP A 343 7.58 17.06 8.77
C ASP A 343 7.81 18.58 8.94
N TYR A 344 8.99 18.95 9.43
CA TYR A 344 9.39 20.33 9.67
C TYR A 344 9.57 21.17 8.40
N GLU A 345 9.66 20.56 7.21
CA GLU A 345 9.81 21.26 5.93
C GLU A 345 8.48 21.84 5.43
N VAL A 346 7.35 21.38 5.98
CA VAL A 346 6.03 21.93 5.68
C VAL A 346 5.67 23.11 6.58
N HIS A 347 4.83 23.99 6.04
CA HIS A 347 4.10 25.02 6.78
C HIS A 347 2.59 24.83 6.54
N PRO A 348 1.68 25.54 7.24
CA PRO A 348 0.26 25.18 7.22
C PRO A 348 -0.38 25.23 5.83
N ALA A 349 0.08 26.14 4.97
CA ALA A 349 -0.42 26.25 3.61
C ALA A 349 0.13 25.19 2.64
N THR A 350 1.34 24.65 2.83
CA THR A 350 1.81 23.49 2.03
C THR A 350 1.05 22.23 2.43
N PHE A 351 0.87 22.00 3.74
CA PHE A 351 0.02 20.91 4.21
C PHE A 351 -1.42 21.01 3.66
N ALA A 352 -2.02 22.20 3.68
CA ALA A 352 -3.38 22.42 3.19
C ALA A 352 -3.53 22.13 1.68
N ARG A 353 -2.56 22.53 0.84
CA ARG A 353 -2.64 22.24 -0.61
C ARG A 353 -2.40 20.76 -0.93
N ASP A 354 -1.54 20.09 -0.17
CA ASP A 354 -1.25 18.67 -0.33
C ASP A 354 -2.44 17.83 0.11
N PHE A 355 -3.09 18.24 1.20
CA PHE A 355 -4.36 17.69 1.65
C PHE A 355 -5.47 17.91 0.62
N ALA A 356 -5.58 19.12 0.05
CA ALA A 356 -6.56 19.40 -0.99
C ALA A 356 -6.36 18.55 -2.25
N SER A 357 -5.10 18.31 -2.63
CA SER A 357 -4.74 17.43 -3.73
C SER A 357 -5.13 15.97 -3.46
N LEU A 358 -4.97 15.50 -2.21
CA LEU A 358 -5.43 14.17 -1.77
C LEU A 358 -6.96 14.06 -1.77
N MET A 359 -7.66 15.06 -1.25
CA MET A 359 -9.13 15.07 -1.20
C MET A 359 -9.79 15.19 -2.58
N ALA A 360 -9.02 15.55 -3.62
CA ALA A 360 -9.47 15.56 -5.01
C ALA A 360 -9.32 14.20 -5.72
N GLN A 361 -8.70 13.20 -5.06
CA GLN A 361 -8.48 11.88 -5.67
C GLN A 361 -9.76 11.03 -5.71
N PRO A 362 -9.86 10.10 -6.68
CA PRO A 362 -10.95 9.12 -6.70
C PRO A 362 -11.07 8.34 -5.38
N GLY A 363 -12.30 8.20 -4.89
CA GLY A 363 -12.59 7.47 -3.65
C GLY A 363 -12.45 8.28 -2.36
N ALA A 364 -11.97 9.53 -2.42
CA ALA A 364 -11.84 10.39 -1.25
C ALA A 364 -13.19 10.73 -0.58
N ASP A 365 -14.28 10.72 -1.35
CA ASP A 365 -15.66 10.87 -0.86
C ASP A 365 -16.14 9.71 0.02
N SER A 366 -15.47 8.56 -0.06
CA SER A 366 -15.79 7.34 0.69
C SER A 366 -14.85 7.07 1.87
N ILE A 367 -13.95 8.00 2.21
CA ILE A 367 -13.09 7.89 3.40
C ILE A 367 -13.97 7.78 4.65
N ARG A 368 -13.58 6.89 5.58
CA ARG A 368 -14.32 6.56 6.81
C ARG A 368 -13.74 7.18 8.06
N GLY A 369 -12.54 7.76 7.99
CA GLY A 369 -11.96 8.53 9.08
C GLY A 369 -10.58 9.06 8.73
N ILE A 370 -10.13 10.07 9.47
CA ILE A 370 -8.79 10.63 9.32
C ILE A 370 -8.16 10.80 10.70
N VAL A 371 -6.89 10.44 10.83
CA VAL A 371 -6.06 10.71 12.00
C VAL A 371 -4.86 11.52 11.53
N PHE A 372 -4.67 12.71 12.08
CA PHE A 372 -3.49 13.53 11.86
C PHE A 372 -2.43 13.27 12.95
N GLY A 373 -1.21 12.96 12.51
CA GLY A 373 -0.04 12.90 13.37
C GLY A 373 0.26 14.28 13.97
N ARG A 374 1.01 14.28 15.07
CA ARG A 374 1.42 15.53 15.72
C ARG A 374 2.42 16.27 14.84
N PHE A 375 2.07 17.50 14.47
CA PHE A 375 2.95 18.40 13.72
C PHE A 375 4.18 18.81 14.55
N GLN A 376 5.32 18.96 13.89
CA GLN A 376 6.51 19.55 14.51
C GLN A 376 6.28 21.04 14.81
N LEU A 377 6.97 21.57 15.81
CA LEU A 377 6.93 22.96 16.25
C LEU A 377 7.27 23.93 15.10
N ALA A 378 8.21 23.54 14.24
CA ALA A 378 8.62 24.32 13.07
C ALA A 378 7.48 24.57 12.08
N THR A 379 6.54 23.62 11.96
CA THR A 379 5.38 23.75 11.06
C THR A 379 4.42 24.85 11.50
N GLN A 380 4.35 25.17 12.80
CA GLN A 380 3.44 26.18 13.35
C GLN A 380 1.94 25.94 13.02
N MET A 381 1.55 24.68 12.83
CA MET A 381 0.14 24.32 12.60
C MET A 381 -0.67 24.53 13.88
N THR A 382 -1.74 25.31 13.80
CA THR A 382 -2.68 25.52 14.91
C THR A 382 -3.90 24.63 14.82
N GLU A 383 -4.55 24.35 15.95
CA GLU A 383 -5.84 23.64 15.97
C GLU A 383 -6.91 24.40 15.16
N GLU A 384 -6.92 25.73 15.23
CA GLU A 384 -7.86 26.57 14.46
C GLU A 384 -7.69 26.36 12.95
N GLN A 385 -6.44 26.32 12.46
CA GLN A 385 -6.15 26.06 11.06
C GLN A 385 -6.59 24.65 10.64
N LEU A 386 -6.36 23.64 11.47
CA LEU A 386 -6.83 22.27 11.20
C LEU A 386 -8.35 22.16 11.19
N ARG A 387 -9.04 22.79 12.14
CA ARG A 387 -10.51 22.85 12.16
C ARG A 387 -11.04 23.51 10.90
N TYR A 388 -10.45 24.64 10.50
CA TYR A 388 -10.81 25.31 9.25
C TYR A 388 -10.58 24.41 8.03
N LEU A 389 -9.42 23.74 7.94
CA LEU A 389 -9.09 22.83 6.84
C LEU A 389 -10.13 21.70 6.72
N VAL A 390 -10.50 21.06 7.83
CA VAL A 390 -11.51 19.99 7.86
C VAL A 390 -12.89 20.51 7.43
N GLN A 391 -13.27 21.71 7.87
CA GLN A 391 -14.56 22.34 7.53
C GLN A 391 -14.72 22.66 6.04
N LEU A 392 -13.63 22.77 5.27
CA LEU A 392 -13.70 22.96 3.82
C LEU A 392 -14.29 21.74 3.09
N TYR A 393 -14.32 20.56 3.74
CA TYR A 393 -14.79 19.30 3.15
C TYR A 393 -15.98 18.77 3.95
N PRO A 394 -17.24 19.04 3.51
CA PRO A 394 -18.43 18.61 4.24
C PRO A 394 -18.51 17.10 4.53
N SER A 395 -17.92 16.25 3.67
CA SER A 395 -17.83 14.80 3.91
C SER A 395 -17.03 14.48 5.18
N LEU A 396 -16.00 15.25 5.50
CA LEU A 396 -15.18 15.04 6.70
C LEU A 396 -15.91 15.38 8.00
N MET A 397 -16.91 16.26 7.93
CA MET A 397 -17.77 16.59 9.07
C MET A 397 -18.77 15.48 9.43
N SER A 398 -18.87 14.42 8.61
CA SER A 398 -19.73 13.26 8.86
C SER A 398 -18.97 12.00 9.30
N ILE A 399 -17.65 12.08 9.41
CA ILE A 399 -16.77 10.97 9.81
C ILE A 399 -15.86 11.41 10.97
N PRO A 400 -15.27 10.48 11.73
CA PRO A 400 -14.30 10.82 12.75
C PRO A 400 -13.02 11.42 12.16
N VAL A 401 -12.63 12.58 12.67
CA VAL A 401 -11.34 13.23 12.37
C VAL A 401 -10.65 13.58 13.69
N ILE A 402 -9.47 13.01 13.91
CA ILE A 402 -8.66 13.19 15.13
C ILE A 402 -7.31 13.82 14.74
N ALA A 403 -6.76 14.69 15.58
CA ALA A 403 -5.41 15.23 15.42
C ALA A 403 -4.56 15.07 16.68
N GLY A 404 -3.24 15.20 16.53
CA GLY A 404 -2.29 15.14 17.65
C GLY A 404 -2.01 13.73 18.15
N ALA A 405 -2.21 12.71 17.32
CA ALA A 405 -1.81 11.35 17.63
C ALA A 405 -0.27 11.20 17.60
N ASP A 406 0.27 10.30 18.40
CA ASP A 406 1.72 10.06 18.54
C ASP A 406 2.27 9.22 17.36
N PHE A 407 2.25 9.80 16.16
CA PHE A 407 2.99 9.32 14.99
C PHE A 407 3.40 10.50 14.10
N GLY A 408 4.36 10.27 13.21
CA GLY A 408 4.99 11.30 12.37
C GLY A 408 6.37 11.69 12.85
N HIS A 409 6.76 12.94 12.65
CA HIS A 409 8.14 13.41 12.85
C HIS A 409 8.44 13.95 14.26
N THR A 410 7.51 13.80 15.20
CA THR A 410 7.77 14.00 16.64
C THR A 410 7.99 12.66 17.34
N MET A 411 8.55 12.69 18.55
CA MET A 411 8.69 11.48 19.39
C MET A 411 7.87 11.61 20.67
N PRO A 412 7.38 10.52 21.27
CA PRO A 412 7.46 9.15 20.74
C PRO A 412 6.46 8.91 19.61
N LEU A 413 6.63 7.80 18.90
CA LEU A 413 5.70 7.35 17.85
C LEU A 413 5.25 5.90 18.02
N PHE A 414 4.02 5.57 17.65
CA PHE A 414 3.54 4.19 17.53
C PHE A 414 3.76 3.61 16.13
N THR A 415 3.78 2.28 16.03
CA THR A 415 3.86 1.55 14.74
C THR A 415 2.47 1.14 14.27
N PHE A 416 2.17 1.30 12.98
CA PHE A 416 0.86 0.93 12.42
C PHE A 416 0.95 0.22 11.06
N PRO A 417 0.00 -0.68 10.74
CA PRO A 417 0.02 -1.46 9.50
C PRO A 417 -0.62 -0.67 8.34
N ILE A 418 0.15 -0.46 7.28
CA ILE A 418 -0.37 0.01 6.00
C ILE A 418 -1.03 -1.16 5.29
N GLY A 419 -2.33 -1.02 5.03
CA GLY A 419 -3.17 -2.07 4.46
C GLY A 419 -3.91 -2.93 5.48
N GLY A 420 -3.62 -2.75 6.77
CA GLY A 420 -4.37 -3.36 7.86
C GLY A 420 -5.72 -2.68 8.09
N GLN A 421 -6.27 -2.83 9.29
CA GLN A 421 -7.57 -2.26 9.67
C GLN A 421 -7.42 -1.22 10.77
N ALA A 422 -8.22 -0.17 10.69
CA ALA A 422 -8.40 0.79 11.75
C ALA A 422 -9.88 0.95 12.06
N LYS A 423 -10.18 1.21 13.33
CA LYS A 423 -11.50 1.60 13.83
C LYS A 423 -11.35 2.81 14.72
N ILE A 424 -12.22 3.80 14.52
CA ILE A 424 -12.37 4.97 15.38
C ILE A 424 -13.80 4.95 15.92
N GLU A 425 -13.96 4.95 17.23
CA GLU A 425 -15.27 4.97 17.90
C GLU A 425 -15.12 5.69 19.23
N ASP A 426 -16.02 6.63 19.53
CA ASP A 426 -15.99 7.44 20.75
C ASP A 426 -14.65 8.14 21.02
N GLY A 427 -13.96 8.57 19.94
CA GLY A 427 -12.63 9.19 20.01
C GLY A 427 -11.48 8.22 20.29
N ILE A 428 -11.75 6.92 20.39
CA ILE A 428 -10.76 5.87 20.61
C ILE A 428 -10.33 5.31 19.26
N ILE A 429 -9.03 5.29 19.00
CA ILE A 429 -8.43 4.69 17.81
C ILE A 429 -7.94 3.29 18.15
N SER A 430 -8.35 2.29 17.39
CA SER A 430 -7.84 0.91 17.47
C SER A 430 -7.37 0.44 16.11
N ILE A 431 -6.19 -0.17 16.05
CA ILE A 431 -5.59 -0.66 14.81
C ILE A 431 -5.23 -2.14 14.91
N SER A 432 -5.33 -2.85 13.80
CA SER A 432 -5.00 -4.27 13.67
C SER A 432 -4.47 -4.57 12.27
N HIS A 433 -3.85 -5.74 12.11
CA HIS A 433 -3.24 -6.19 10.86
C HIS A 433 -4.24 -6.47 9.74
#